data_AF-A0A2I0KUQ9-F1
#
_entry.id   AF-A0A2I0KUQ9-F1
#
_cell.length_a   1.000
_cell.length_b   1.000
_cell.length_c   1.000
_cell.angle_alpha   90.00
_cell.angle_beta   90.00
_cell.angle_gamma   90.00
#
_symmetry.space_group_name_H-M   'P 1'
#
loop_
_entity.id
_entity.type
_entity.pdbx_description
1 polymer ?
#
loop_
_entity_poly.entity_id
_entity_poly.type
_entity_poly.pdbx_seq_one_letter_code
_entity_poly.pdbx_strand_id
1 'polypeptide(L)'
;MHLLAPVLHQAFHKLLTRYGPFIHIYIGSNPCVIVSSPDVAKQILKTHEMSFLNRPKTANTDYLTYGSADFAYALYGSLWKFFKKLCMTQLLGGLWSSCTLLGGRSSRGSSSR
;
A
#
# COMPACT_ATOMS: atom_id res chain seq x y z
N MET A 1 -25.57 -6.17 0.33
CA MET A 1 -24.52 -7.21 0.54
C MET A 1 -24.87 -8.06 1.75
N HIS A 2 -25.94 -8.87 1.67
CA HIS A 2 -26.38 -9.76 2.75
C HIS A 2 -25.72 -11.15 2.68
N LEU A 3 -25.04 -11.46 1.55
CA LEU A 3 -24.47 -12.79 1.28
C LEU A 3 -23.06 -13.04 1.86
N LEU A 4 -22.36 -12.00 2.34
CA LEU A 4 -21.05 -12.16 2.94
C LEU A 4 -21.20 -12.22 4.45
N ALA A 5 -20.63 -13.27 5.05
CA ALA A 5 -20.53 -13.40 6.51
C ALA A 5 -19.93 -12.12 7.12
N PRO A 6 -20.22 -11.79 8.40
CA PRO A 6 -19.77 -10.56 9.05
C PRO A 6 -18.26 -10.32 8.92
N VAL A 7 -17.48 -11.39 8.75
CA VAL A 7 -16.05 -11.35 8.48
C VAL A 7 -15.74 -11.83 7.06
N LEU A 8 -15.42 -10.87 6.21
CA LEU A 8 -15.20 -11.07 4.76
C LEU A 8 -14.05 -12.05 4.45
N HIS A 9 -12.92 -11.94 5.15
CA HIS A 9 -11.77 -12.82 4.92
C HIS A 9 -12.04 -14.28 5.32
N GLN A 10 -12.82 -14.51 6.38
CA GLN A 10 -13.24 -15.85 6.79
C GLN A 10 -14.23 -16.46 5.80
N ALA A 11 -15.13 -15.64 5.26
CA ALA A 11 -16.07 -16.07 4.22
C ALA A 11 -15.32 -16.55 2.97
N PHE A 12 -14.34 -15.78 2.49
CA PHE A 12 -13.51 -16.16 1.34
C PHE A 12 -12.69 -17.41 1.60
N HIS A 13 -12.11 -17.55 2.80
CA HIS A 13 -11.39 -18.76 3.15
C HIS A 13 -12.29 -19.99 3.07
N LYS A 14 -13.49 -19.94 3.66
CA LYS A 14 -14.48 -21.04 3.57
C LYS A 14 -14.88 -21.36 2.12
N LEU A 15 -14.94 -20.34 1.26
CA LEU A 15 -15.29 -20.51 -0.15
C LEU A 15 -14.15 -21.22 -0.91
N LEU A 16 -12.91 -20.78 -0.69
CA LEU A 16 -11.71 -21.40 -1.26
C LEU A 16 -11.53 -22.85 -0.79
N THR A 17 -11.87 -23.17 0.46
CA THR A 17 -11.83 -24.57 0.95
C THR A 17 -12.80 -25.48 0.18
N ARG A 18 -13.94 -24.96 -0.32
CA ARG A 18 -14.94 -25.77 -1.04
C ARG A 18 -14.67 -25.88 -2.54
N TYR A 19 -14.27 -24.78 -3.17
CA TYR A 19 -14.13 -24.70 -4.63
C TYR A 19 -12.69 -24.83 -5.12
N GLY A 20 -11.72 -24.74 -4.22
CA GLY A 20 -10.29 -24.80 -4.54
C GLY A 20 -9.56 -23.47 -4.33
N PRO A 21 -8.22 -23.48 -4.44
CA PRO A 21 -7.37 -22.37 -4.02
C PRO A 21 -7.38 -21.16 -4.98
N PHE A 22 -8.11 -21.24 -6.08
CA PHE A 22 -8.24 -20.20 -7.09
C PHE A 22 -9.70 -20.13 -7.55
N ILE A 23 -10.34 -19.00 -7.32
CA ILE A 23 -11.73 -18.77 -7.70
C ILE A 23 -11.90 -17.38 -8.32
N HIS A 24 -12.84 -17.28 -9.26
CA HIS A 24 -13.27 -16.03 -9.85
C HIS A 24 -14.73 -15.77 -9.46
N ILE A 25 -14.97 -14.61 -8.84
CA ILE A 25 -16.31 -14.21 -8.38
C ILE A 25 -16.59 -12.76 -8.77
N TYR A 26 -17.88 -12.41 -8.84
CA TYR A 26 -18.31 -11.02 -9.04
C TYR A 26 -18.75 -10.44 -7.71
N ILE A 27 -18.11 -9.34 -7.30
CA ILE A 27 -18.52 -8.57 -6.12
C ILE A 27 -19.33 -7.38 -6.63
N GLY A 28 -20.66 -7.50 -6.59
CA GLY A 28 -21.54 -6.56 -7.26
C GLY A 28 -21.35 -6.62 -8.78
N SER A 29 -20.89 -5.53 -9.38
CA SER A 29 -20.57 -5.44 -10.82
C SER A 29 -19.08 -5.60 -11.13
N ASN A 30 -18.24 -5.77 -10.11
CA ASN A 30 -16.79 -5.79 -10.28
C ASN A 30 -16.27 -7.24 -10.26
N PRO A 31 -15.56 -7.71 -11.31
CA PRO A 31 -14.92 -9.02 -11.29
C PRO A 31 -13.77 -9.03 -10.29
N CYS A 32 -13.66 -10.12 -9.52
CA CYS A 32 -12.64 -10.30 -8.50
C CYS A 32 -12.09 -11.72 -8.54
N VAL A 33 -10.77 -11.85 -8.51
CA VAL A 33 -10.06 -13.12 -8.42
C VAL A 33 -9.56 -13.27 -6.99
N ILE A 34 -9.88 -14.40 -6.36
CA ILE A 34 -9.43 -14.71 -4.99
C ILE A 34 -8.50 -15.92 -5.06
N VAL A 35 -7.37 -15.79 -4.37
CA VAL A 35 -6.29 -16.78 -4.36
C VAL A 35 -5.92 -17.10 -2.92
N SER A 36 -5.85 -18.39 -2.56
CA SER A 36 -5.37 -18.86 -1.25
C SER A 36 -4.05 -19.62 -1.31
N SER A 37 -3.46 -19.80 -2.50
CA SER A 37 -2.18 -20.50 -2.65
C SER A 37 -1.00 -19.54 -2.52
N PRO A 38 0.02 -19.86 -1.69
CA PRO A 38 1.21 -19.03 -1.53
C PRO A 38 2.03 -18.94 -2.83
N ASP A 39 2.07 -20.00 -3.64
CA ASP A 39 2.82 -20.02 -4.91
C ASP A 39 2.22 -19.05 -5.93
N VAL A 40 0.90 -19.04 -6.03
CA VAL A 40 0.17 -18.13 -6.94
C VAL A 40 0.25 -16.70 -6.41
N ALA A 41 0.15 -16.49 -5.10
CA ALA A 41 0.35 -15.17 -4.50
C ALA A 41 1.77 -14.62 -4.78
N LYS A 42 2.80 -15.49 -4.72
CA LYS A 42 4.17 -15.12 -5.07
C LYS A 42 4.29 -14.72 -6.54
N GLN A 43 3.66 -15.45 -7.45
CA GLN A 43 3.66 -15.09 -8.88
C GLN A 43 2.98 -13.73 -9.12
N ILE A 44 1.83 -13.48 -8.50
CA ILE A 44 1.09 -12.22 -8.66
C ILE A 44 1.89 -11.05 -8.08
N LEU A 45 2.40 -11.18 -6.85
CA LEU A 45 3.02 -10.09 -6.12
C LEU A 45 4.49 -9.85 -6.46
N LYS A 46 5.23 -10.86 -6.94
CA LYS A 46 6.65 -10.71 -7.33
C LYS A 46 6.86 -10.72 -8.83
N THR A 47 6.27 -11.67 -9.55
CA THR A 47 6.52 -11.83 -10.99
C THR A 47 5.73 -10.82 -11.82
N HIS A 48 4.48 -10.54 -11.41
CA HIS A 48 3.58 -9.63 -12.13
C HIS A 48 3.31 -8.33 -11.38
N GLU A 49 4.24 -7.87 -10.54
CA GLU A 49 4.04 -6.69 -9.69
C GLU A 49 3.54 -5.48 -10.52
N MET A 50 4.16 -5.19 -11.66
CA MET A 50 3.81 -4.01 -12.47
C MET A 50 2.35 -3.98 -12.94
N SER A 51 1.74 -5.15 -13.18
CA SER A 51 0.32 -5.23 -13.60
C SER A 51 -0.65 -5.08 -12.43
N PHE A 52 -0.24 -5.47 -11.22
CA PHE A 52 -1.07 -5.46 -10.02
C PHE A 52 -0.77 -4.30 -9.05
N LEU A 53 0.20 -3.44 -9.37
CA LEU A 53 0.50 -2.25 -8.57
C LEU A 53 -0.62 -1.21 -8.61
N ASN A 54 -1.46 -1.23 -9.65
CA ASN A 54 -2.59 -0.32 -9.75
C ASN A 54 -3.78 -0.83 -8.92
N ARG A 55 -4.27 -0.02 -7.99
CA ARG A 55 -5.50 -0.33 -7.24
C ARG A 55 -6.72 0.22 -7.97
N PRO A 56 -7.85 -0.50 -8.00
CA PRO A 56 -9.05 -0.02 -8.66
C PRO A 56 -9.53 1.28 -7.99
N LYS A 57 -9.74 2.31 -8.80
CA LYS A 57 -10.30 3.58 -8.32
C LYS A 57 -11.79 3.38 -8.05
N THR A 58 -12.23 3.84 -6.88
CA THR A 58 -13.64 3.92 -6.53
C THR A 58 -13.99 5.37 -6.24
N ALA A 59 -15.23 5.78 -6.46
CA ALA A 59 -15.66 7.16 -6.20
C ALA A 59 -15.34 7.62 -4.76
N ASN A 60 -15.45 6.70 -3.80
CA ASN A 60 -15.08 6.95 -2.41
C ASN A 60 -13.59 7.22 -2.26
N THR A 61 -12.74 6.43 -2.93
CA THR A 61 -11.30 6.65 -2.95
C THR A 61 -10.97 8.02 -3.52
N ASP A 62 -11.56 8.39 -4.65
CA ASP A 62 -11.28 9.68 -5.29
C ASP A 62 -11.68 10.85 -4.39
N TYR A 63 -12.82 10.75 -3.71
CA TYR A 63 -13.24 11.76 -2.74
C TYR A 63 -12.29 11.85 -1.53
N LEU A 64 -11.90 10.71 -0.95
CA LEU A 64 -11.04 10.66 0.24
C LEU A 64 -9.59 11.08 -0.03
N THR A 65 -9.11 10.84 -1.24
CA THR A 65 -7.70 11.03 -1.63
C THR A 65 -7.47 12.25 -2.53
N TYR A 66 -8.43 13.19 -2.54
CA TYR A 66 -8.39 14.41 -3.36
C TYR A 66 -8.05 14.11 -4.83
N GLY A 67 -8.78 13.17 -5.42
CA GLY A 67 -8.59 12.75 -6.80
C GLY A 67 -7.46 11.74 -7.00
N SER A 68 -7.27 10.78 -6.09
CA SER A 68 -6.28 9.69 -6.21
C SER A 68 -4.82 10.14 -6.15
N ALA A 69 -4.52 11.25 -5.47
CA ALA A 69 -3.17 11.78 -5.29
C ALA A 69 -2.44 11.25 -4.04
N ASP A 70 -2.94 10.19 -3.42
CA ASP A 70 -2.47 9.66 -2.14
C ASP A 70 -1.55 8.43 -2.28
N PHE A 71 -0.68 8.18 -1.30
CA PHE A 71 0.30 7.08 -1.30
C PHE A 71 -0.33 5.70 -1.47
N ALA A 72 -1.52 5.47 -0.90
CA ALA A 72 -2.17 4.17 -0.89
C ALA A 72 -2.91 3.83 -2.20
N TYR A 73 -3.46 4.82 -2.89
CA TYR A 73 -4.35 4.65 -4.06
C TYR A 73 -3.88 5.34 -5.34
N ALA A 74 -2.77 6.08 -5.30
CA ALA A 74 -2.21 6.68 -6.51
C ALA A 74 -1.84 5.61 -7.54
N LEU A 75 -2.14 5.92 -8.80
CA LEU A 75 -1.68 5.15 -9.94
C LEU A 75 -0.15 5.04 -9.89
N TYR A 76 0.35 3.87 -10.27
CA TYR A 76 1.79 3.65 -10.36
C TYR A 76 2.42 4.65 -11.34
N GLY A 77 3.27 5.53 -10.82
CA GLY A 77 3.84 6.65 -11.56
C GLY A 77 4.98 7.33 -10.80
N SER A 78 5.50 8.43 -11.34
CA SER A 78 6.58 9.22 -10.70
C SER A 78 6.19 9.71 -9.31
N LEU A 79 4.95 10.16 -9.14
CA LEU A 79 4.40 10.61 -7.86
C LEU A 79 4.40 9.49 -6.81
N TRP A 80 3.88 8.31 -7.15
CA TRP A 80 3.88 7.16 -6.23
C TRP A 80 5.31 6.72 -5.85
N LYS A 81 6.24 6.69 -6.82
CA LYS A 81 7.65 6.37 -6.57
C LYS A 81 8.31 7.37 -5.62
N PHE A 82 8.00 8.66 -5.77
CA PHE A 82 8.49 9.71 -4.88
C PHE A 82 7.99 9.51 -3.45
N PHE A 83 6.68 9.33 -3.26
CA PHE A 83 6.11 9.07 -1.94
C PHE A 83 6.67 7.80 -1.30
N LYS A 84 6.80 6.70 -2.07
CA LYS A 84 7.43 5.46 -1.58
C LYS A 84 8.84 5.72 -1.07
N LYS A 85 9.66 6.46 -1.83
CA LYS A 85 11.03 6.79 -1.42
C LYS A 85 11.02 7.60 -0.12
N LEU A 86 10.17 8.61 -0.04
CA LEU A 86 10.07 9.48 1.13
C LEU A 86 9.63 8.71 2.39
N CYS A 87 8.61 7.85 2.30
CA CYS A 87 8.18 7.00 3.40
C CYS A 87 9.27 6.01 3.81
N MET A 88 9.95 5.36 2.86
CA MET A 88 11.01 4.40 3.17
C MET A 88 12.24 5.06 3.79
N THR A 89 12.56 6.32 3.44
CA THR A 89 13.73 7.00 4.01
C THR A 89 13.42 7.71 5.32
N GLN A 90 12.24 8.31 5.47
CA GLN A 90 11.93 9.17 6.62
C GLN A 90 11.06 8.49 7.69
N LEU A 91 10.09 7.65 7.31
CA LEU A 91 9.17 7.00 8.25
C LEU A 91 9.66 5.62 8.69
N LEU A 92 10.05 4.78 7.73
CA LEU A 92 10.55 3.42 8.00
C LEU A 92 12.08 3.35 8.05
N GLY A 93 12.76 4.39 7.53
CA GLY A 93 14.19 4.56 7.66
C GLY A 93 14.51 5.26 8.99
N GLY A 94 15.62 4.87 9.64
CA GLY A 94 16.00 5.38 10.96
C GLY A 94 16.39 6.86 11.04
N LEU A 95 16.01 7.69 10.07
CA LEU A 95 16.43 9.08 9.97
C LEU A 95 15.75 10.01 10.98
N TRP A 96 14.59 9.63 11.55
CA TRP A 96 13.98 10.40 12.65
C TRP A 96 14.95 10.53 13.83
N SER A 97 15.76 9.50 14.10
CA SER A 97 16.71 9.47 15.22
C SER A 97 17.86 10.48 15.08
N SER A 98 18.13 11.03 13.90
CA SER A 98 19.28 11.94 13.67
C SER A 98 18.94 13.42 13.80
N CYS A 99 17.66 13.82 13.76
CA CYS A 99 17.29 15.24 13.83
C CYS A 99 17.44 15.88 15.22
N THR A 100 17.68 15.10 16.29
CA THR A 100 17.91 15.64 17.63
C THR A 100 19.35 16.15 17.86
N LEU A 101 20.30 15.92 16.95
CA LEU A 101 21.73 16.25 17.17
C LEU A 101 22.27 17.48 16.42
N LEU A 102 21.46 18.19 15.63
CA LEU A 102 21.90 19.40 14.90
C LEU A 102 21.47 20.73 15.54
N GLY A 103 20.98 20.70 16.78
CA GLY A 103 20.56 21.88 17.55
C GLY A 103 21.60 22.45 18.52
N GLY A 104 22.91 22.27 18.28
CA GLY A 104 23.91 22.62 19.30
C GLY A 104 25.32 22.89 18.80
N ARG A 105 25.51 23.87 17.90
CA ARG A 105 26.83 24.49 17.70
C ARG A 105 26.70 25.98 17.40
N SER A 106 26.43 26.75 18.46
CA SER A 106 26.61 28.21 18.47
C SER A 106 28.10 28.52 18.53
N SER A 107 28.65 28.95 17.41
CA SER A 107 30.01 29.49 17.25
C SER A 107 30.20 30.77 18.09
N ARG A 108 31.01 30.70 19.16
CA ARG A 108 31.61 31.90 19.78
C ARG A 108 32.85 32.28 18.98
N GLY A 109 32.77 33.41 18.28
CA GLY A 109 33.92 34.07 17.68
C GLY A 109 34.85 34.62 18.76
N SER A 110 36.12 34.23 18.71
CA SER A 110 37.21 34.81 19.47
C SER A 110 37.67 36.10 18.80
N SER A 111 37.40 37.24 19.44
CA SER A 111 37.99 38.54 19.13
C SER A 111 39.27 38.69 19.95
N SER A 112 40.45 38.53 19.34
CA SER A 112 41.73 38.94 19.93
C SER A 112 42.06 40.37 19.49
N ARG A 113 42.25 41.25 20.47
CA ARG A 113 43.07 42.46 20.36
C ARG A 113 44.54 42.10 20.59
#